data_AF-A0A1X7TLF9-F1
#
_entry.id   AF-A0A1X7TLF9-F1
#
_cell.length_a   1.000
_cell.length_b   1.000
_cell.length_c   1.000
_cell.angle_alpha   90.00
_cell.angle_beta   90.00
_cell.angle_gamma   90.00
#
_symmetry.space_group_name_H-M   'P 1'
#
loop_
_entity.id
_entity.type
_entity.pdbx_description
1 polymer ?
#
loop_
_entity_poly.entity_id
_entity_poly.type
_entity_poly.pdbx_seq_one_letter_code
_entity_poly.pdbx_strand_id
1 'polypeptide(L)' 'SFLSSKDPTNDFLDKAKIHLHVPEGATPKDGPSAGVIIVSALLSLAMDRPIRQNVAMTGELSLTGKYSELTFV' A
#
# COMPACT_ATOMS: atom_id res chain seq x y z
N SER A 1 9.09 8.85 8.77
CA SER A 1 8.23 8.17 7.77
C SER A 1 7.00 9.03 7.47
N PHE A 2 6.30 8.86 6.36
CA PHE A 2 5.02 9.55 6.07
C PHE A 2 4.00 9.35 7.19
N LEU A 3 3.97 8.14 7.79
CA LEU A 3 3.15 7.87 8.98
C LEU A 3 3.56 8.73 10.16
N SER A 4 4.86 8.81 10.48
CA SER A 4 5.35 9.62 11.60
C SER A 4 5.00 11.12 11.49
N SER A 5 4.82 11.66 10.28
CA SER A 5 4.40 13.05 10.10
C SER A 5 2.88 13.26 10.19
N LYS A 6 2.08 12.21 9.97
CA LYS A 6 0.62 12.24 10.07
C LYS A 6 0.12 11.81 11.44
N ASP A 7 0.77 10.83 12.02
CA ASP A 7 0.54 10.27 13.34
C ASP A 7 1.89 9.87 13.95
N PRO A 8 2.53 10.77 14.73
CA PRO A 8 3.82 10.51 15.36
C PRO A 8 3.78 9.39 16.41
N THR A 9 2.59 9.03 16.89
CA THR A 9 2.43 7.99 17.91
C THR A 9 2.28 6.59 17.32
N ASN A 10 2.11 6.50 16.00
CA ASN A 10 1.90 5.26 15.29
C ASN A 10 3.23 4.63 14.87
N ASP A 11 3.67 3.64 15.65
CA ASP A 11 4.85 2.81 15.39
C ASP A 11 4.50 1.39 14.93
N PHE A 12 3.27 1.19 14.44
CA PHE A 12 2.74 -0.13 14.09
C PHE A 12 3.61 -0.83 13.05
N LEU A 13 3.95 -0.16 11.94
CA LEU A 13 4.76 -0.78 10.87
C LEU A 13 6.19 -1.10 11.30
N ASP A 14 6.71 -0.45 12.35
CA ASP A 14 8.06 -0.68 12.85
C ASP A 14 8.12 -1.91 13.79
N LYS A 15 7.01 -2.22 14.48
CA LYS A 15 6.92 -3.31 15.47
C LYS A 15 6.19 -4.55 14.97
N ALA A 16 5.25 -4.39 14.04
CA ALA A 16 4.39 -5.47 13.60
C ALA A 16 5.13 -6.46 12.69
N LYS A 17 4.81 -7.75 12.87
CA LYS A 17 5.16 -8.79 11.90
C LYS A 17 4.00 -8.90 10.91
N ILE A 18 4.21 -8.44 9.69
CA ILE A 18 3.17 -8.39 8.66
C ILE A 18 3.39 -9.53 7.68
N HIS A 19 2.34 -10.32 7.47
CA HIS A 19 2.30 -11.31 6.39
C HIS A 19 1.40 -10.77 5.28
N LEU A 20 1.98 -10.50 4.13
CA LEU A 20 1.26 -10.01 2.96
C LEU A 20 0.89 -11.21 2.07
N HIS A 21 -0.41 -11.51 1.98
CA HIS A 21 -0.92 -12.50 1.05
C HIS A 21 -1.44 -11.82 -0.22
N VAL A 22 -0.90 -12.20 -1.36
CA VAL A 22 -1.34 -11.74 -2.68
C VAL A 22 -2.00 -12.93 -3.39
N PRO A 23 -3.34 -12.98 -3.47
CA PRO A 23 -4.04 -14.13 -4.03
C PRO A 23 -3.83 -14.22 -5.56
N GLU A 24 -3.70 -15.45 -6.05
CA GLU A 24 -3.62 -15.76 -7.48
C GLU A 24 -4.93 -15.42 -8.22
N GLY A 25 -4.83 -15.09 -9.53
CA GLY A 25 -5.98 -14.98 -10.42
C GLY A 25 -6.33 -13.57 -10.94
N ALA A 26 -5.51 -12.55 -10.66
CA ALA A 26 -5.66 -11.20 -11.20
C ALA A 26 -4.37 -10.74 -11.92
N THR A 27 -4.41 -9.58 -12.59
CA THR A 27 -3.25 -8.94 -13.27
C THR A 27 -1.98 -9.09 -12.43
N PRO A 28 -0.81 -9.44 -13.01
CA PRO A 28 0.40 -9.77 -12.26
C PRO A 28 0.70 -8.76 -11.15
N LYS A 29 0.59 -9.19 -9.89
CA LYS A 29 0.72 -8.34 -8.69
C LYS A 29 2.09 -8.42 -8.02
N ASP A 30 3.02 -9.15 -8.64
CA ASP A 30 4.41 -9.25 -8.21
C ASP A 30 5.35 -8.34 -9.02
N GLY A 31 4.80 -7.59 -9.99
CA GLY A 31 5.53 -6.57 -10.74
C GLY A 31 5.66 -5.26 -9.96
N PRO A 32 6.51 -4.32 -10.41
CA PRO A 32 6.66 -3.02 -9.76
C PRO A 32 5.32 -2.27 -9.66
N SER A 33 4.40 -2.53 -10.59
CA SER A 33 3.05 -1.95 -10.70
C SER A 33 2.10 -2.26 -9.54
N ALA A 34 2.45 -3.19 -8.65
CA ALA A 34 1.70 -3.46 -7.43
C ALA A 34 2.10 -2.58 -6.24
N GLY A 35 3.17 -1.78 -6.37
CA GLY A 35 3.74 -1.00 -5.26
C GLY A 35 2.71 -0.10 -4.58
N VAL A 36 1.85 0.58 -5.36
CA VAL A 36 0.81 1.46 -4.80
C VAL A 36 -0.28 0.66 -4.06
N ILE A 37 -0.62 -0.55 -4.52
CA ILE A 37 -1.60 -1.43 -3.84
C ILE A 37 -1.05 -1.87 -2.49
N ILE A 38 0.20 -2.36 -2.46
CA ILE A 38 0.84 -2.88 -1.25
C ILE A 38 0.96 -1.77 -0.20
N VAL A 39 1.44 -0.59 -0.59
CA VAL A 39 1.56 0.53 0.35
C VAL A 39 0.20 0.99 0.85
N SER A 40 -0.81 1.03 -0.01
CA SER A 40 -2.18 1.38 0.42
C SER A 40 -2.74 0.37 1.43
N ALA A 41 -2.49 -0.93 1.23
CA ALA A 41 -2.90 -1.98 2.17
C ALA A 41 -2.18 -1.86 3.53
N LEU A 42 -0.87 -1.62 3.53
CA LEU A 42 -0.09 -1.42 4.75
C LEU A 42 -0.52 -0.16 5.52
N LEU A 43 -0.76 0.95 4.81
CA LEU A 43 -1.25 2.19 5.40
C LEU A 43 -2.66 2.03 5.96
N SER A 44 -3.54 1.32 5.25
CA SER A 44 -4.89 0.98 5.73
C SER A 44 -4.82 0.18 7.03
N LEU A 45 -3.94 -0.81 7.11
CA LEU A 45 -3.74 -1.63 8.30
C LEU A 45 -3.16 -0.81 9.47
N ALA A 46 -2.15 0.03 9.21
CA ALA A 46 -1.52 0.84 10.24
C ALA A 46 -2.45 1.91 10.83
N MET A 47 -3.35 2.46 10.01
CA MET A 47 -4.29 3.51 10.44
C MET A 47 -5.65 2.97 10.89
N ASP A 48 -5.85 1.65 10.90
CA ASP A 48 -7.14 1.01 11.16
C ASP A 48 -8.30 1.63 10.35
N ARG A 49 -8.01 1.93 9.07
CA ARG A 49 -8.96 2.61 8.18
C ARG A 49 -9.14 1.81 6.90
N PRO A 50 -10.36 1.37 6.57
CA PRO A 50 -10.60 0.58 5.36
C PRO A 50 -10.37 1.41 4.10
N ILE A 51 -9.80 0.76 3.08
CA ILE A 51 -9.71 1.32 1.72
C ILE A 51 -11.12 1.45 1.14
N ARG A 52 -11.32 2.46 0.29
CA ARG A 52 -12.58 2.68 -0.42
C ARG A 52 -12.92 1.45 -1.27
N GLN A 53 -14.14 0.94 -1.12
CA GLN A 53 -14.65 -0.15 -1.94
C GLN A 53 -14.91 0.30 -3.38
N ASN A 54 -14.89 -0.65 -4.33
CA ASN A 54 -15.07 -0.41 -5.76
C ASN A 54 -14.04 0.55 -6.37
N VAL A 55 -12.81 0.52 -5.87
CA VAL A 55 -11.66 1.18 -6.49
C VAL A 55 -10.61 0.10 -6.71
N ALA A 56 -10.18 -0.05 -7.95
CA ALA A 56 -8.96 -0.76 -8.28
C ALA A 56 -7.87 0.24 -8.67
N MET A 57 -6.63 -0.12 -8.41
CA MET A 57 -5.47 0.72 -8.70
C MET A 57 -4.32 -0.13 -9.21
N THR A 58 -3.53 0.43 -10.10
CA THR A 58 -2.25 -0.12 -10.56
C THR A 58 -1.27 1.03 -10.69
N GLY A 59 0.00 0.82 -10.36
CA GLY A 59 1.02 1.86 -10.46
C GLY A 59 2.28 1.48 -9.70
N GLU A 60 3.42 1.83 -10.29
CA GLU A 60 4.71 1.60 -9.65
C GLU A 60 4.97 2.67 -8.61
N LEU A 61 5.58 2.28 -7.48
CA LEU A 61 5.93 3.20 -6.41
C LEU A 61 7.44 3.16 -6.16
N SER A 62 8.08 4.33 -6.18
CA SER A 62 9.48 4.49 -5.82
C SER A 62 9.67 4.57 -4.30
N LEU A 63 10.88 4.27 -3.82
CA LEU A 63 11.26 4.47 -2.42
C LEU A 63 11.16 5.93 -1.96
N THR A 64 11.21 6.89 -2.89
CA THR A 64 11.04 8.31 -2.62
C THR A 64 9.58 8.75 -2.55
N GLY A 65 8.63 7.83 -2.75
CA GLY A 65 7.20 8.08 -2.72
C GLY A 65 6.63 8.69 -4.00
N LYS A 66 7.41 8.69 -5.10
CA LYS A 66 6.91 9.06 -6.43
C LYS A 66 6.25 7.84 -7.07
N TYR A 67 5.20 8.08 -7.85
CA TYR A 67 4.53 7.03 -8.60
C TYR A 67 4.72 7.20 -10.11
N SER A 68 4.74 6.09 -10.84
CA SER A 68 4.68 6.02 -12.30
C SER A 68 3.52 5.13 -12.72
N GLU A 69 2.85 5.51 -13.82
CA GLU A 69 1.73 4.76 -14.41
C GLU A 69 0.54 4.50 -13.45
N LEU A 70 0.35 5.39 -12.45
CA LEU A 70 -0.77 5.27 -11.52
C LEU A 70 -2.10 5.46 -12.23
N THR A 71 -2.89 4.39 -12.27
CA THR A 71 -4.21 4.35 -12.87
C THR A 71 -5.21 3.79 -11.87
N PHE A 72 -6.39 4.42 -11.79
CA PHE A 72 -7.53 3.92 -11.03
C PHE A 72 -8.57 3.37 -12.01
N VAL A 73 -9.09 2.17 -11.72
CA VAL A 73 -10.13 1.51 -12.51
C VAL A 73 -11.32 1.12 -11.64
#